data_AF-A0A3M7C7V2-F1
#
_entry.id   AF-A0A3M7C7V2-F1
#
_cell.length_a   1.000
_cell.length_b   1.000
_cell.length_c   1.000
_cell.angle_alpha   90.00
_cell.angle_beta   90.00
_cell.angle_gamma   90.00
#
_symmetry.space_group_name_H-M   'P 1'
#
loop_
_entity.id
_entity.type
_entity.pdbx_description
1 polymer ?
#
loop_
_entity_poly.entity_id
_entity_poly.type
_entity_poly.pdbx_seq_one_letter_code
_entity_poly.pdbx_strand_id
1 'polypeptide(L)'
;MLRNGFLKSPIYWRETTSPNGIYMVWDETRRPDVVVYYCHGGGFSMGSAYFYIEFLLAWVSLLKSEGGFSNPALFALEYTLVPEATYPAQVQQTLAGYKYCLEIADGEPQKICVSGDSAGATLILSLLLCMTDYANMRSKLPALAIPISPWATIISDKNQNTPSDYLNAESLHLYGSQYIGTKASAKDALVSPGACKDKAWWRRASPSKGWFFVYGAEEVFAPEAKDLIALLRDVGVKVEEYEEAGWIHAWPVVKLFLCNRQQERLGGLRSMVKTMEAKMRL
;
A
#
# COMPACT_ATOMS: atom_id res chain seq x y z
N MET A 1 -2.89 -18.09 28.80
CA MET A 1 -1.61 -17.59 28.25
C MET A 1 -1.92 -16.55 27.19
N LEU A 2 -1.57 -15.29 27.39
CA LEU A 2 -1.60 -14.29 26.31
C LEU A 2 -0.46 -14.63 25.36
N ARG A 3 -0.74 -14.69 24.05
CA ARG A 3 0.17 -15.22 23.02
C ARG A 3 1.56 -14.56 22.99
N ASN A 4 1.76 -13.41 23.66
CA ASN A 4 3.03 -12.65 23.67
C ASN A 4 3.38 -11.89 24.99
N GLY A 5 2.82 -12.23 26.17
CA GLY A 5 3.33 -11.69 27.45
C GLY A 5 3.12 -10.20 27.78
N PHE A 6 2.39 -9.43 26.96
CA PHE A 6 2.04 -8.04 27.24
C PHE A 6 0.66 -7.91 27.91
N LEU A 7 0.55 -7.12 28.99
CA LEU A 7 -0.73 -6.77 29.63
C LEU A 7 -1.53 -5.71 28.85
N LYS A 8 -0.85 -4.89 28.04
CA LYS A 8 -1.41 -3.88 27.12
C LYS A 8 -0.51 -3.79 25.89
N SER A 9 -1.08 -3.49 24.73
CA SER A 9 -0.29 -3.21 23.51
C SER A 9 0.73 -2.10 23.79
N PRO A 10 2.02 -2.26 23.44
CA PRO A 10 3.01 -1.19 23.56
C PRO A 10 2.80 -0.08 22.52
N ILE A 11 1.97 -0.34 21.49
CA ILE A 11 1.66 0.61 20.43
C ILE A 11 0.34 1.31 20.78
N TYR A 12 0.39 2.64 20.79
CA TYR A 12 -0.76 3.51 20.92
C TYR A 12 -1.48 3.59 19.58
N TRP A 13 -2.80 3.48 19.58
CA TRP A 13 -3.59 3.69 18.38
C TRP A 13 -4.91 4.39 18.71
N ARG A 14 -5.42 5.11 17.72
CA ARG A 14 -6.71 5.81 17.78
C ARG A 14 -7.36 5.85 16.41
N GLU A 15 -8.67 5.98 16.42
CA GLU A 15 -9.45 6.30 15.22
C GLU A 15 -9.31 7.78 14.89
N THR A 16 -9.34 8.09 13.60
CA THR A 16 -9.45 9.44 13.07
C THR A 16 -10.70 9.53 12.21
N THR A 17 -11.37 10.68 12.20
CA THR A 17 -12.62 10.87 11.43
C THR A 17 -12.44 11.81 10.23
N SER A 18 -11.35 12.57 10.18
CA SER A 18 -11.01 13.46 9.07
C SER A 18 -9.48 13.62 8.95
N PRO A 19 -8.81 12.83 8.09
CA PRO A 19 -9.36 11.72 7.29
C PRO A 19 -9.81 10.54 8.17
N ASN A 20 -10.74 9.73 7.66
CA ASN A 20 -11.20 8.52 8.35
C ASN A 20 -10.12 7.43 8.33
N GLY A 21 -9.83 6.78 9.45
CA GLY A 21 -8.79 5.75 9.52
C GLY A 21 -8.30 5.41 10.93
N ILE A 22 -7.20 4.66 10.98
CA ILE A 22 -6.53 4.27 12.23
C ILE A 22 -5.12 4.82 12.22
N TYR A 23 -4.81 5.67 13.20
CA TYR A 23 -3.46 6.15 13.46
C TYR A 23 -2.82 5.33 14.58
N MET A 24 -1.60 4.86 14.35
CA MET A 24 -0.79 4.06 15.28
C MET A 24 0.58 4.70 15.45
N VAL A 25 1.11 4.70 16.67
CA VAL A 25 2.45 5.20 16.96
C VAL A 25 3.06 4.47 18.16
N TRP A 26 4.37 4.28 18.13
CA TRP A 26 5.07 3.64 19.24
C TRP A 26 5.03 4.47 20.53
N ASP A 27 5.21 5.79 20.42
CA ASP A 27 5.17 6.73 21.53
C ASP A 27 4.43 8.00 21.12
N GLU A 28 3.22 8.19 21.66
CA GLU A 28 2.32 9.31 21.34
C GLU A 28 2.84 10.67 21.83
N THR A 29 3.85 10.69 22.71
CA THR A 29 4.42 11.93 23.26
C THR A 29 5.52 12.53 22.37
N ARG A 30 5.99 11.77 21.37
CA ARG A 30 7.06 12.17 20.46
C ARG A 30 6.57 12.19 19.03
N ARG A 31 7.17 13.06 18.22
CA ARG A 31 6.97 13.03 16.76
C ARG A 31 7.57 11.75 16.18
N PRO A 32 6.95 11.16 15.15
CA PRO A 32 7.52 9.98 14.53
C PRO A 32 8.70 10.32 13.64
N ASP A 33 9.69 9.43 13.62
CA ASP A 33 10.85 9.50 12.73
C ASP A 33 10.62 8.79 11.39
N VAL A 34 9.58 7.96 11.31
CA VAL A 34 9.05 7.39 10.07
C VAL A 34 7.53 7.22 10.15
N VAL A 35 6.83 7.43 9.03
CA VAL A 35 5.39 7.23 8.90
C VAL A 35 5.10 6.29 7.74
N VAL A 36 4.42 5.18 8.00
CA VAL A 36 3.82 4.35 6.96
C VAL A 36 2.40 4.84 6.68
N TYR A 37 2.11 5.18 5.44
CA TYR A 37 0.74 5.45 5.00
C TYR A 37 0.19 4.22 4.27
N TYR A 38 -0.87 3.60 4.80
CA TYR A 38 -1.42 2.35 4.29
C TYR A 38 -2.84 2.50 3.74
N CYS A 39 -3.09 2.00 2.53
CA CYS A 39 -4.44 1.79 2.00
C CYS A 39 -4.71 0.29 1.88
N HIS A 40 -5.80 -0.18 2.48
CA HIS A 40 -6.11 -1.61 2.50
C HIS A 40 -6.68 -2.13 1.18
N GLY A 41 -6.51 -3.43 0.91
CA GLY A 41 -7.14 -4.12 -0.21
C GLY A 41 -8.58 -4.53 0.07
N GLY A 42 -9.13 -5.40 -0.80
CA GLY A 42 -10.52 -5.86 -0.74
C GLY A 42 -11.36 -5.43 -1.95
N GLY A 43 -10.73 -5.19 -3.10
CA GLY A 43 -11.42 -4.93 -4.36
C GLY A 43 -12.30 -3.68 -4.36
N PHE A 44 -11.97 -2.67 -3.53
CA PHE A 44 -12.79 -1.47 -3.28
C PHE A 44 -14.18 -1.73 -2.66
N SER A 45 -14.59 -2.99 -2.48
CA SER A 45 -15.92 -3.39 -2.02
C SER A 45 -15.91 -4.02 -0.64
N MET A 46 -14.73 -4.40 -0.13
CA MET A 46 -14.57 -5.14 1.12
C MET A 46 -13.32 -4.66 1.88
N GLY A 47 -13.20 -5.13 3.11
CA GLY A 47 -12.08 -4.82 4.00
C GLY A 47 -12.37 -3.61 4.88
N SER A 48 -11.45 -3.36 5.80
CA SER A 48 -11.40 -2.17 6.65
C SER A 48 -10.01 -2.08 7.25
N ALA A 49 -9.58 -0.90 7.70
CA ALA A 49 -8.36 -0.72 8.46
C ALA A 49 -8.32 -1.63 9.70
N TYR A 50 -9.47 -1.92 10.31
CA TYR A 50 -9.59 -2.87 11.44
C TYR A 50 -9.25 -4.30 11.06
N PHE A 51 -9.67 -4.76 9.88
CA PHE A 51 -9.32 -6.10 9.40
C PHE A 51 -7.80 -6.29 9.30
N TYR A 52 -7.07 -5.23 8.96
CA TYR A 52 -5.60 -5.25 8.84
C TYR A 52 -4.88 -4.96 10.16
N ILE A 53 -5.57 -4.73 11.28
CA ILE A 53 -4.95 -4.16 12.49
C ILE A 53 -3.79 -5.01 13.04
N GLU A 54 -3.89 -6.35 13.04
CA GLU A 54 -2.79 -7.23 13.50
C GLU A 54 -1.55 -7.10 12.61
N PHE A 55 -1.75 -7.01 11.29
CA PHE A 55 -0.68 -6.83 10.31
C PHE A 55 0.01 -5.47 10.48
N LEU A 56 -0.77 -4.41 10.66
CA LEU A 56 -0.27 -3.05 10.82
C LEU A 56 0.49 -2.86 12.15
N LEU A 57 -0.02 -3.43 13.25
CA LEU A 57 0.67 -3.44 14.54
C LEU A 57 1.98 -4.23 14.48
N ALA A 58 1.99 -5.37 13.78
CA ALA A 58 3.21 -6.15 13.56
C ALA A 58 4.25 -5.34 12.75
N TRP A 59 3.81 -4.57 11.75
CA TRP A 59 4.69 -3.68 10.99
C TRP A 59 5.33 -2.61 11.88
N VAL A 60 4.54 -1.86 12.65
CA VAL A 60 5.06 -0.83 13.57
C VAL A 60 6.02 -1.44 14.60
N SER A 61 5.69 -2.61 15.14
CA SER A 61 6.56 -3.35 16.07
C SER A 61 7.89 -3.75 15.45
N LEU A 62 7.91 -4.22 14.21
CA LEU A 62 9.12 -4.61 13.49
C LEU A 62 9.97 -3.39 13.09
N LEU A 63 9.34 -2.28 12.68
CA LEU A 63 10.07 -1.03 12.44
C LEU A 63 10.85 -0.57 13.68
N LYS A 64 10.23 -0.74 14.86
CA LYS A 64 10.86 -0.40 16.14
C LYS A 64 11.96 -1.38 16.53
N SER A 65 11.68 -2.68 16.48
CA SER A 65 12.53 -3.72 17.06
C SER A 65 13.65 -4.18 16.13
N GLU A 66 13.38 -4.25 14.81
CA GLU A 66 14.32 -4.75 13.80
C GLU A 66 14.75 -3.65 12.82
N GLY A 67 13.86 -2.69 12.49
CA GLY A 67 14.14 -1.62 11.52
C GLY A 67 14.94 -0.43 12.05
N GLY A 68 15.21 -0.38 13.36
CA GLY A 68 16.03 0.66 13.99
C GLY A 68 15.38 2.04 14.08
N PHE A 69 14.07 2.17 13.82
CA PHE A 69 13.34 3.43 13.99
C PHE A 69 13.01 3.67 15.46
N SER A 70 13.26 4.88 15.94
CA SER A 70 13.11 5.24 17.34
C SER A 70 11.65 5.43 17.75
N ASN A 71 10.80 5.93 16.85
CA ASN A 71 9.37 6.16 17.07
C ASN A 71 8.56 6.01 15.77
N PRO A 72 8.42 4.79 15.23
CA PRO A 72 7.65 4.57 14.02
C PRO A 72 6.15 4.83 14.24
N ALA A 73 5.51 5.40 13.23
CA ALA A 73 4.07 5.54 13.15
C ALA A 73 3.51 4.93 11.86
N LEU A 74 2.21 4.63 11.89
CA LEU A 74 1.46 4.17 10.74
C LEU A 74 0.08 4.83 10.74
N PHE A 75 -0.37 5.28 9.57
CA PHE A 75 -1.75 5.67 9.35
C PHE A 75 -2.37 4.78 8.29
N ALA A 76 -3.42 4.04 8.65
CA ALA A 76 -4.21 3.24 7.73
C ALA A 76 -5.51 3.97 7.38
N LEU A 77 -5.70 4.27 6.10
CA LEU A 77 -6.90 4.93 5.61
C LEU A 77 -8.10 3.97 5.65
N GLU A 78 -9.22 4.45 6.17
CA GLU A 78 -10.54 3.83 6.03
C GLU A 78 -11.31 4.60 4.94
N TYR A 79 -11.13 4.20 3.68
CA TYR A 79 -11.79 4.83 2.54
C TYR A 79 -13.18 4.24 2.32
N THR A 80 -14.07 5.02 1.68
CA THR A 80 -15.44 4.57 1.43
C THR A 80 -15.47 3.51 0.34
N LEU A 81 -16.14 2.40 0.60
CA LEU A 81 -16.27 1.28 -0.32
C LEU A 81 -17.37 1.51 -1.35
N VAL A 82 -17.39 0.68 -2.39
CA VAL A 82 -18.55 0.57 -3.28
C VAL A 82 -19.65 -0.23 -2.59
N PRO A 83 -20.94 0.08 -2.84
CA PRO A 83 -21.46 1.09 -3.78
C PRO A 83 -21.61 2.50 -3.19
N GLU A 84 -21.31 2.72 -1.90
CA GLU A 84 -21.52 4.00 -1.21
C GLU A 84 -20.73 5.14 -1.86
N ALA A 85 -19.51 4.85 -2.34
CA ALA A 85 -18.73 5.75 -3.15
C ALA A 85 -18.04 5.02 -4.31
N THR A 86 -17.82 5.73 -5.41
CA THR A 86 -17.08 5.26 -6.60
C THR A 86 -16.00 6.27 -6.94
N TYR A 87 -15.09 5.93 -7.87
CA TYR A 87 -14.09 6.87 -8.35
C TYR A 87 -14.74 8.22 -8.77
N PRO A 88 -14.16 9.38 -8.40
CA PRO A 88 -12.83 9.58 -7.80
C PRO A 88 -12.80 9.70 -6.27
N ALA A 89 -13.88 9.37 -5.56
CA ALA A 89 -13.99 9.63 -4.12
C ALA A 89 -12.87 8.95 -3.31
N GLN A 90 -12.59 7.66 -3.58
CA GLN A 90 -11.53 6.93 -2.88
C GLN A 90 -10.14 7.53 -3.13
N VAL A 91 -9.86 8.01 -4.34
CA VAL A 91 -8.57 8.67 -4.67
C VAL A 91 -8.45 10.01 -3.94
N GLN A 92 -9.55 10.78 -3.83
CA GLN A 92 -9.58 12.02 -3.07
C GLN A 92 -9.38 11.79 -1.57
N GLN A 93 -10.01 10.75 -1.00
CA GLN A 93 -9.79 10.32 0.38
C GLN A 93 -8.34 9.87 0.59
N THR A 94 -7.74 9.21 -0.40
CA THR A 94 -6.33 8.81 -0.36
C THR A 94 -5.39 10.03 -0.33
N LEU A 95 -5.69 11.07 -1.11
CA LEU A 95 -4.95 12.33 -1.04
C LEU A 95 -5.13 13.04 0.31
N ALA A 96 -6.32 13.01 0.91
CA ALA A 96 -6.56 13.55 2.24
C ALA A 96 -5.77 12.78 3.32
N GLY A 97 -5.74 11.45 3.23
CA GLY A 97 -4.92 10.59 4.08
C GLY A 97 -3.43 10.91 3.99
N TYR A 98 -2.91 11.08 2.78
CA TYR A 98 -1.51 11.46 2.59
C TYR A 98 -1.17 12.85 3.17
N LYS A 99 -2.08 13.83 3.03
CA LYS A 99 -1.92 15.15 3.67
C LYS A 99 -1.85 15.04 5.20
N TYR A 100 -2.67 14.20 5.79
CA TYR A 100 -2.60 13.91 7.22
C TYR A 100 -1.25 13.28 7.62
N CYS A 101 -0.71 12.36 6.83
CA CYS A 101 0.64 11.82 7.06
C CYS A 101 1.73 12.88 6.96
N LEU A 102 1.61 13.86 6.05
CA LEU A 102 2.52 15.00 5.99
C LEU A 102 2.46 15.84 7.28
N GLU A 103 1.28 16.10 7.82
CA GLU A 103 1.12 16.83 9.09
C GLU A 103 1.74 16.06 10.29
N ILE A 104 1.57 14.74 10.32
CA ILE A 104 2.20 13.88 11.33
C ILE A 104 3.74 13.94 11.20
N ALA A 105 4.25 13.91 9.97
CA ALA A 105 5.67 13.93 9.63
C ALA A 105 6.29 15.34 9.59
N ASP A 106 5.64 16.35 10.17
CA ASP A 106 6.12 17.75 10.21
C ASP A 106 6.42 18.35 8.82
N GLY A 107 5.63 17.96 7.83
CA GLY A 107 5.76 18.39 6.44
C GLY A 107 6.96 17.78 5.70
N GLU A 108 7.64 16.79 6.29
CA GLU A 108 8.81 16.11 5.73
C GLU A 108 8.43 14.83 4.97
N PRO A 109 8.23 14.88 3.64
CA PRO A 109 7.84 13.71 2.87
C PRO A 109 8.90 12.60 2.84
N GLN A 110 10.17 12.94 3.13
CA GLN A 110 11.27 11.97 3.22
C GLN A 110 11.13 10.99 4.40
N LYS A 111 10.24 11.28 5.37
CA LYS A 111 9.88 10.37 6.46
C LYS A 111 8.73 9.43 6.11
N ILE A 112 8.10 9.59 4.94
CA ILE A 112 6.88 8.87 4.59
C ILE A 112 7.17 7.73 3.62
N CYS A 113 6.71 6.53 3.98
CA CYS A 113 6.58 5.38 3.11
C CYS A 113 5.10 5.19 2.78
N VAL A 114 4.73 5.14 1.51
CA VAL A 114 3.36 4.80 1.11
C VAL A 114 3.26 3.34 0.76
N SER A 115 2.17 2.69 1.15
CA SER A 115 1.96 1.26 0.97
C SER A 115 0.48 0.95 0.85
N GLY A 116 0.18 -0.18 0.26
CA GLY A 116 -1.15 -0.73 0.23
C GLY A 116 -1.12 -2.08 -0.46
N ASP A 117 -2.17 -2.87 -0.26
CA ASP A 117 -2.30 -4.16 -0.92
C ASP A 117 -3.44 -4.15 -1.95
N SER A 118 -3.30 -4.90 -3.05
CA SER A 118 -4.40 -5.12 -3.99
C SER A 118 -5.00 -3.80 -4.53
N ALA A 119 -6.31 -3.60 -4.35
CA ALA A 119 -7.03 -2.36 -4.62
C ALA A 119 -6.48 -1.13 -3.86
N GLY A 120 -6.01 -1.31 -2.63
CA GLY A 120 -5.36 -0.25 -1.86
C GLY A 120 -4.03 0.17 -2.48
N ALA A 121 -3.28 -0.77 -3.06
CA ALA A 121 -2.10 -0.46 -3.85
C ALA A 121 -2.45 0.32 -5.13
N THR A 122 -3.59 0.04 -5.77
CA THR A 122 -4.12 0.87 -6.86
C THR A 122 -4.30 2.32 -6.39
N LEU A 123 -4.94 2.53 -5.23
CA LEU A 123 -5.14 3.88 -4.67
C LEU A 123 -3.81 4.60 -4.41
N ILE A 124 -2.78 3.90 -3.92
CA ILE A 124 -1.44 4.48 -3.76
C ILE A 124 -0.82 4.85 -5.11
N LEU A 125 -0.94 4.00 -6.13
CA LEU A 125 -0.43 4.30 -7.47
C LEU A 125 -1.17 5.50 -8.10
N SER A 126 -2.49 5.55 -7.97
CA SER A 126 -3.33 6.68 -8.41
C SER A 126 -2.97 7.97 -7.66
N LEU A 127 -2.75 7.91 -6.34
CA LEU A 127 -2.29 9.03 -5.54
C LEU A 127 -0.98 9.61 -6.10
N LEU A 128 0.01 8.76 -6.36
CA LEU A 128 1.33 9.20 -6.82
C LEU A 128 1.25 9.89 -8.18
N LEU A 129 0.46 9.36 -9.12
CA LEU A 129 0.20 10.02 -10.40
C LEU A 129 -0.52 11.36 -10.21
N CYS A 130 -1.60 11.36 -9.43
CA CYS A 130 -2.45 12.52 -9.16
C CYS A 130 -1.70 13.67 -8.48
N MET A 131 -0.78 13.36 -7.56
CA MET A 131 0.05 14.36 -6.87
C MET A 131 0.91 15.20 -7.82
N THR A 132 1.26 14.66 -8.99
CA THR A 132 2.06 15.40 -9.97
C THR A 132 1.27 16.49 -10.69
N ASP A 133 -0.06 16.50 -10.61
CA ASP A 133 -0.89 17.55 -11.22
C ASP A 133 -1.07 18.75 -10.29
N TYR A 134 -0.95 18.54 -8.98
CA TYR A 134 -1.06 19.61 -7.98
C TYR A 134 0.29 20.26 -7.69
N ALA A 135 0.44 21.55 -8.04
CA ALA A 135 1.68 22.30 -7.87
C ALA A 135 2.25 22.25 -6.44
N ASN A 136 1.39 22.27 -5.42
CA ASN A 136 1.78 22.20 -4.01
C ASN A 136 2.13 20.78 -3.52
N MET A 137 1.81 19.73 -4.29
CA MET A 137 2.11 18.33 -3.94
C MET A 137 3.30 17.76 -4.70
N ARG A 138 3.69 18.35 -5.84
CA ARG A 138 4.83 17.89 -6.66
C ARG A 138 6.13 17.74 -5.87
N SER A 139 6.41 18.67 -4.95
CA SER A 139 7.59 18.65 -4.08
C SER A 139 7.42 17.84 -2.80
N LYS A 140 6.26 17.18 -2.64
CA LYS A 140 5.86 16.46 -1.43
C LYS A 140 5.65 14.97 -1.68
N LEU A 141 6.23 14.39 -2.73
CA LEU A 141 6.20 12.94 -2.97
C LEU A 141 6.92 12.17 -1.86
N PRO A 142 6.39 11.01 -1.43
CA PRO A 142 6.96 10.23 -0.34
C PRO A 142 8.39 9.75 -0.66
N ALA A 143 9.10 9.30 0.36
CA ALA A 143 10.44 8.77 0.19
C ALA A 143 10.41 7.43 -0.57
N LEU A 144 9.50 6.54 -0.18
CA LEU A 144 9.45 5.15 -0.64
C LEU A 144 7.99 4.74 -0.91
N ALA A 145 7.79 3.89 -1.91
CA ALA A 145 6.52 3.19 -2.11
C ALA A 145 6.72 1.68 -2.05
N ILE A 146 5.85 0.99 -1.32
CA ILE A 146 5.83 -0.47 -1.18
C ILE A 146 4.45 -1.00 -1.58
N PRO A 147 4.19 -1.22 -2.89
CA PRO A 147 2.96 -1.86 -3.35
C PRO A 147 3.00 -3.35 -3.07
N ILE A 148 1.96 -3.89 -2.43
CA ILE A 148 1.80 -5.32 -2.15
C ILE A 148 0.76 -5.87 -3.13
N SER A 149 1.15 -6.82 -3.98
CA SER A 149 0.26 -7.50 -4.94
C SER A 149 -0.66 -6.51 -5.68
N PRO A 150 -0.12 -5.48 -6.35
CA PRO A 150 -0.93 -4.36 -6.80
C PRO A 150 -1.90 -4.76 -7.91
N TRP A 151 -3.17 -4.39 -7.76
CA TRP A 151 -4.14 -4.46 -8.87
C TRP A 151 -3.93 -3.26 -9.80
N ALA A 152 -2.83 -3.28 -10.54
CA ALA A 152 -2.36 -2.12 -11.30
C ALA A 152 -3.31 -1.74 -12.45
N THR A 153 -3.87 -2.74 -13.14
CA THR A 153 -4.80 -2.55 -14.25
C THR A 153 -6.17 -3.12 -13.88
N ILE A 154 -7.16 -2.25 -13.66
CA ILE A 154 -8.46 -2.60 -13.07
C ILE A 154 -9.23 -3.62 -13.94
N ILE A 155 -9.30 -3.39 -15.25
CA ILE A 155 -9.87 -4.34 -16.20
C ILE A 155 -8.77 -4.77 -17.17
N SER A 156 -8.34 -6.03 -17.10
CA SER A 156 -7.29 -6.59 -17.94
C SER A 156 -7.53 -8.05 -18.27
N ASP A 157 -7.29 -8.42 -19.54
CA ASP A 157 -7.32 -9.80 -20.02
C ASP A 157 -6.17 -10.66 -19.46
N LYS A 158 -5.17 -10.02 -18.82
CA LYS A 158 -4.07 -10.71 -18.14
C LYS A 158 -4.44 -11.21 -16.75
N ASN A 159 -5.48 -10.65 -16.14
CA ASN A 159 -5.96 -11.05 -14.82
C ASN A 159 -6.77 -12.35 -14.94
N GLN A 160 -6.07 -13.46 -15.17
CA GLN A 160 -6.67 -14.79 -15.35
C GLN A 160 -6.56 -15.62 -14.08
N ASN A 161 -7.58 -16.45 -13.83
CA ASN A 161 -7.57 -17.37 -12.69
C ASN A 161 -6.34 -18.27 -12.75
N THR A 162 -5.70 -18.48 -11.59
CA THR A 162 -4.65 -19.48 -11.43
C THR A 162 -5.20 -20.67 -10.63
N PRO A 163 -4.58 -21.86 -10.70
CA PRO A 163 -5.01 -23.02 -9.91
C PRO A 163 -4.92 -22.82 -8.39
N SER A 164 -4.06 -21.89 -7.95
CA SER A 164 -3.67 -21.73 -6.54
C SER A 164 -4.28 -20.49 -5.88
N ASP A 165 -4.48 -19.40 -6.62
CA ASP A 165 -4.91 -18.12 -6.06
C ASP A 165 -6.42 -18.11 -5.74
N TYR A 166 -6.78 -17.46 -4.63
CA TYR A 166 -8.18 -17.33 -4.22
C TYR A 166 -8.92 -16.22 -4.96
N LEU A 167 -8.20 -15.40 -5.74
CA LEU A 167 -8.81 -14.40 -6.59
C LEU A 167 -9.53 -15.03 -7.78
N ASN A 168 -10.65 -14.42 -8.16
CA ASN A 168 -11.47 -14.84 -9.28
C ASN A 168 -11.66 -13.67 -10.27
N ALA A 169 -11.27 -13.87 -11.53
CA ALA A 169 -11.27 -12.87 -12.59
C ALA A 169 -12.66 -12.24 -12.84
N GLU A 170 -13.74 -13.02 -12.76
CA GLU A 170 -15.10 -12.52 -12.94
C GLU A 170 -15.50 -11.59 -11.79
N SER A 171 -15.19 -12.00 -10.55
CA SER A 171 -15.41 -11.17 -9.36
C SER A 171 -14.58 -9.89 -9.42
N LEU A 172 -13.33 -9.97 -9.86
CA LEU A 172 -12.46 -8.80 -10.07
C LEU A 172 -13.04 -7.86 -11.13
N HIS A 173 -13.54 -8.37 -12.25
CA HIS A 173 -14.19 -7.55 -13.27
C HIS A 173 -15.41 -6.81 -12.71
N LEU A 174 -16.24 -7.49 -11.91
CA LEU A 174 -17.39 -6.89 -11.24
C LEU A 174 -16.96 -5.77 -10.27
N TYR A 175 -16.04 -6.06 -9.36
CA TYR A 175 -15.53 -5.07 -8.40
C TYR A 175 -14.89 -3.86 -9.08
N GLY A 176 -14.12 -4.10 -10.14
CA GLY A 176 -13.50 -3.05 -10.93
C GLY A 176 -14.55 -2.17 -11.60
N SER A 177 -15.58 -2.77 -12.20
CA SER A 177 -16.68 -2.05 -12.83
C SER A 177 -17.46 -1.19 -11.83
N GLN A 178 -17.70 -1.70 -10.61
CA GLN A 178 -18.35 -0.95 -9.54
C GLN A 178 -17.48 0.24 -9.09
N TYR A 179 -16.18 0.03 -8.92
CA TYR A 179 -15.24 1.09 -8.53
C TYR A 179 -15.14 2.20 -9.58
N ILE A 180 -15.01 1.85 -10.86
CA ILE A 180 -14.97 2.81 -11.98
C ILE A 180 -16.26 3.64 -12.01
N GLY A 181 -17.39 3.02 -11.67
CA GLY A 181 -18.71 3.63 -11.75
C GLY A 181 -19.09 3.98 -13.20
N THR A 182 -20.02 4.91 -13.37
CA THR A 182 -20.57 5.28 -14.69
C THR A 182 -19.89 6.48 -15.34
N LYS A 183 -19.01 7.18 -14.62
CA LYS A 183 -18.45 8.48 -15.02
C LYS A 183 -17.01 8.41 -15.51
N ALA A 184 -16.32 7.29 -15.30
CA ALA A 184 -14.91 7.14 -15.63
C ALA A 184 -14.67 5.95 -16.54
N SER A 185 -13.44 5.85 -17.06
CA SER A 185 -13.01 4.79 -17.96
C SER A 185 -11.96 3.92 -17.30
N ALA A 186 -12.00 2.60 -17.55
CA ALA A 186 -10.92 1.69 -17.19
C ALA A 186 -9.56 2.04 -17.86
N LYS A 187 -9.58 2.92 -18.87
CA LYS A 187 -8.37 3.44 -19.54
C LYS A 187 -7.80 4.72 -18.90
N ASP A 188 -8.52 5.34 -17.97
CA ASP A 188 -8.03 6.51 -17.24
C ASP A 188 -6.88 6.09 -16.32
N ALA A 189 -5.73 6.78 -16.43
CA ALA A 189 -4.53 6.52 -15.66
C ALA A 189 -4.73 6.67 -14.14
N LEU A 190 -5.67 7.50 -13.69
CA LEU A 190 -5.95 7.67 -12.26
C LEU A 190 -6.94 6.62 -11.71
N VAL A 191 -7.65 5.93 -12.60
CA VAL A 191 -8.53 4.80 -12.27
C VAL A 191 -7.74 3.49 -12.31
N SER A 192 -6.92 3.34 -13.34
CA SER A 192 -6.19 2.13 -13.70
C SER A 192 -4.73 2.47 -13.98
N PRO A 193 -3.90 2.69 -12.95
CA PRO A 193 -2.54 3.21 -13.11
C PRO A 193 -1.66 2.39 -14.05
N GLY A 194 -1.80 1.07 -14.09
CA GLY A 194 -1.07 0.18 -15.01
C GLY A 194 -1.36 0.45 -16.49
N ALA A 195 -2.51 1.08 -16.82
CA ALA A 195 -2.83 1.54 -18.16
C ALA A 195 -2.05 2.81 -18.57
N CYS A 196 -1.47 3.56 -17.61
CA CYS A 196 -0.66 4.73 -17.90
C CYS A 196 0.69 4.32 -18.52
N LYS A 197 0.87 4.63 -19.81
CA LYS A 197 2.14 4.41 -20.54
C LYS A 197 2.98 5.69 -20.68
N ASP A 198 2.56 6.80 -20.07
CA ASP A 198 3.35 8.03 -20.03
C ASP A 198 4.55 7.87 -19.09
N LYS A 199 5.70 7.60 -19.70
CA LYS A 199 7.00 7.45 -19.02
C LYS A 199 7.41 8.71 -18.25
N ALA A 200 7.12 9.90 -18.78
CA ALA A 200 7.49 11.15 -18.11
C ALA A 200 6.62 11.38 -16.87
N TRP A 201 5.34 11.00 -16.93
CA TRP A 201 4.45 11.06 -15.78
C TRP A 201 4.92 10.12 -14.67
N TRP A 202 5.20 8.84 -14.99
CA TRP A 202 5.74 7.90 -14.01
C TRP A 202 7.07 8.35 -13.40
N ARG A 203 7.94 8.99 -14.19
CA ARG A 203 9.18 9.58 -13.66
C ARG A 203 8.89 10.65 -12.61
N ARG A 204 7.95 11.56 -12.92
CA ARG A 204 7.56 12.64 -11.99
C ARG A 204 6.83 12.11 -10.77
N ALA A 205 6.07 11.02 -10.89
CA ALA A 205 5.28 10.42 -9.81
C ALA A 205 6.09 9.52 -8.88
N SER A 206 7.35 9.21 -9.21
CA SER A 206 8.14 8.23 -8.47
C SER A 206 8.74 8.79 -7.17
N PRO A 207 8.69 8.02 -6.06
CA PRO A 207 9.34 8.36 -4.79
C PRO A 207 10.85 8.55 -4.91
N SER A 208 11.43 9.43 -4.09
CA SER A 208 12.86 9.80 -4.18
C SER A 208 13.83 8.65 -3.86
N LYS A 209 13.42 7.70 -3.00
CA LYS A 209 14.19 6.50 -2.62
C LYS A 209 13.76 5.25 -3.42
N GLY A 210 12.79 5.40 -4.33
CA GLY A 210 12.36 4.38 -5.27
C GLY A 210 11.17 3.55 -4.81
N TRP A 211 11.08 2.35 -5.37
CA TRP A 211 9.97 1.42 -5.21
C TRP A 211 10.45 0.06 -4.69
N PHE A 212 9.61 -0.61 -3.91
CA PHE A 212 9.79 -2.02 -3.55
C PHE A 212 8.48 -2.78 -3.73
N PHE A 213 8.36 -3.51 -4.83
CA PHE A 213 7.17 -4.30 -5.12
C PHE A 213 7.23 -5.65 -4.42
N VAL A 214 6.13 -6.08 -3.81
CA VAL A 214 6.05 -7.40 -3.17
C VAL A 214 4.84 -8.12 -3.72
N TYR A 215 4.99 -9.30 -4.32
CA TYR A 215 3.87 -10.04 -4.90
C TYR A 215 4.16 -11.55 -4.94
N GLY A 216 3.14 -12.36 -5.12
CA GLY A 216 3.25 -13.82 -5.24
C GLY A 216 3.48 -14.22 -6.70
N ALA A 217 4.28 -15.25 -6.94
CA ALA A 217 4.53 -15.76 -8.30
C ALA A 217 3.28 -16.39 -8.94
N GLU A 218 2.35 -16.91 -8.13
CA GLU A 218 1.17 -17.64 -8.59
C GLU A 218 -0.12 -16.80 -8.53
N GLU A 219 0.01 -15.49 -8.28
CA GLU A 219 -1.15 -14.61 -8.13
C GLU A 219 -1.70 -14.10 -9.47
N VAL A 220 -3.01 -13.82 -9.51
CA VAL A 220 -3.73 -13.31 -10.69
C VAL A 220 -3.16 -11.99 -11.22
N PHE A 221 -2.63 -11.13 -10.34
CA PHE A 221 -2.09 -9.81 -10.71
C PHE A 221 -0.60 -9.79 -11.07
N ALA A 222 0.12 -10.91 -10.93
CA ALA A 222 1.56 -10.96 -11.21
C ALA A 222 1.92 -10.45 -12.63
N PRO A 223 1.19 -10.77 -13.72
CA PRO A 223 1.53 -10.27 -15.04
C PRO A 223 1.47 -8.74 -15.16
N GLU A 224 0.44 -8.10 -14.60
CA GLU A 224 0.28 -6.64 -14.65
C GLU A 224 1.26 -5.92 -13.71
N ALA A 225 1.56 -6.52 -12.55
CA ALA A 225 2.62 -6.02 -11.67
C ALA A 225 3.98 -6.02 -12.39
N LYS A 226 4.33 -7.13 -13.07
CA LYS A 226 5.57 -7.25 -13.86
C LYS A 226 5.65 -6.23 -14.98
N ASP A 227 4.55 -5.99 -15.69
CA ASP A 227 4.46 -4.94 -16.73
C ASP A 227 4.74 -3.55 -16.18
N LEU A 228 4.13 -3.18 -15.04
CA LEU A 228 4.34 -1.89 -14.40
C LEU A 228 5.79 -1.75 -13.90
N ILE A 229 6.35 -2.80 -13.28
CA ILE A 229 7.74 -2.83 -12.83
C ILE A 229 8.70 -2.64 -14.00
N ALA A 230 8.47 -3.31 -15.13
CA ALA A 230 9.27 -3.16 -16.34
C ALA A 230 9.20 -1.72 -16.88
N LEU A 231 8.01 -1.11 -16.91
CA LEU A 231 7.83 0.29 -17.31
C LEU A 231 8.62 1.24 -16.40
N LEU A 232 8.53 1.07 -15.07
CA LEU A 232 9.25 1.91 -14.12
C LEU A 232 10.78 1.77 -14.25
N ARG A 233 11.27 0.54 -14.47
CA ARG A 233 12.70 0.29 -14.75
C ARG A 233 13.16 1.01 -16.01
N ASP A 234 12.39 0.93 -17.09
CA ASP A 234 12.69 1.60 -18.36
C ASP A 234 12.67 3.15 -18.24
N VAL A 235 11.84 3.69 -17.35
CA VAL A 235 11.83 5.12 -17.02
C VAL A 235 13.10 5.58 -16.28
N GLY A 236 13.89 4.64 -15.73
CA GLY A 236 15.14 4.89 -15.03
C GLY A 236 14.96 5.20 -13.54
N VAL A 237 13.83 4.83 -12.93
CA VAL A 237 13.62 4.97 -11.48
C VAL A 237 14.08 3.71 -10.75
N LYS A 238 14.47 3.85 -9.47
CA LYS A 238 14.95 2.73 -8.66
C LYS A 238 13.79 1.81 -8.30
N VAL A 239 13.84 0.57 -8.75
CA VAL A 239 12.81 -0.44 -8.47
C VAL A 239 13.47 -1.73 -8.00
N GLU A 240 13.11 -2.14 -6.79
CA GLU A 240 13.37 -3.48 -6.26
C GLU A 240 12.05 -4.25 -6.23
N GLU A 241 12.12 -5.58 -6.32
CA GLU A 241 10.93 -6.44 -6.23
C GLU A 241 11.23 -7.69 -5.43
N TYR A 242 10.20 -8.23 -4.78
CA TYR A 242 10.19 -9.54 -4.16
C TYR A 242 8.96 -10.31 -4.67
N GLU A 243 9.21 -11.11 -5.69
CA GLU A 243 8.32 -12.17 -6.15
C GLU A 243 8.53 -13.43 -5.28
N GLU A 244 7.54 -13.79 -4.48
CA GLU A 244 7.60 -14.97 -3.63
C GLU A 244 7.11 -16.21 -4.40
N ALA A 245 8.03 -17.15 -4.63
CA ALA A 245 7.74 -18.40 -5.32
C ALA A 245 6.73 -19.26 -4.55
N GLY A 246 5.75 -19.82 -5.26
CA GLY A 246 4.72 -20.70 -4.67
C GLY A 246 3.69 -19.98 -3.80
N TRP A 247 3.66 -18.64 -3.82
CA TRP A 247 2.69 -17.85 -3.08
C TRP A 247 1.78 -17.05 -4.00
N ILE A 248 0.64 -16.69 -3.43
CA ILE A 248 -0.52 -16.11 -4.11
C ILE A 248 -0.74 -14.66 -3.68
N HIS A 249 -1.89 -14.10 -4.02
CA HIS A 249 -2.23 -12.71 -3.77
C HIS A 249 -2.04 -12.29 -2.31
N ALA A 250 -1.50 -11.09 -2.11
CA ALA A 250 -1.27 -10.45 -0.82
C ALA A 250 -0.53 -11.34 0.20
N TRP A 251 0.40 -12.18 -0.28
CA TRP A 251 1.07 -13.17 0.56
C TRP A 251 1.68 -12.65 1.87
N PRO A 252 2.21 -11.41 1.99
CA PRO A 252 2.72 -10.92 3.28
C PRO A 252 1.62 -10.85 4.34
N VAL A 253 0.40 -10.46 3.94
CA VAL A 253 -0.78 -10.41 4.80
C VAL A 253 -1.27 -11.84 5.05
N VAL A 254 -1.39 -12.65 4.01
CA VAL A 254 -1.91 -14.02 4.09
C VAL A 254 -1.01 -14.92 4.96
N LYS A 255 0.31 -14.87 4.78
CA LYS A 255 1.27 -15.62 5.61
C LYS A 255 1.12 -15.30 7.09
N LEU A 256 0.85 -14.03 7.43
CA LEU A 256 0.66 -13.64 8.83
C LEU A 256 -0.47 -14.41 9.49
N PHE A 257 -1.53 -14.75 8.77
CA PHE A 257 -2.70 -15.44 9.31
C PHE A 257 -2.66 -16.96 9.12
N LEU A 258 -2.07 -17.45 8.02
CA LEU A 258 -2.12 -18.87 7.66
C LEU A 258 -0.89 -19.68 8.04
N CYS A 259 0.30 -19.08 8.17
CA CYS A 259 1.51 -19.82 8.50
C CYS A 259 1.63 -20.12 10.00
N ASN A 260 2.14 -21.30 10.33
CA ASN A 260 2.29 -21.74 11.73
C ASN A 260 3.59 -21.25 12.38
N ARG A 261 4.66 -21.05 11.61
CA ARG A 261 5.96 -20.63 12.14
C ARG A 261 6.06 -19.11 12.13
N GLN A 262 6.45 -18.52 13.26
CA GLN A 262 6.59 -17.06 13.40
C GLN A 262 7.52 -16.45 12.33
N GLN A 263 8.60 -17.15 11.98
CA GLN A 263 9.53 -16.71 10.94
C GLN A 263 8.86 -16.57 9.57
N GLU A 264 7.99 -17.51 9.22
CA GLU A 264 7.25 -17.51 7.96
C GLU A 264 6.16 -16.44 7.98
N ARG A 265 5.40 -16.35 9.09
CA ARG A 265 4.34 -15.34 9.30
C ARG A 265 4.82 -13.92 9.08
N LEU A 266 6.02 -13.60 9.57
CA LEU A 266 6.59 -12.24 9.53
C LEU A 266 7.56 -12.02 8.36
N GLY A 267 7.83 -13.02 7.52
CA GLY A 267 8.86 -12.94 6.48
C GLY A 267 8.64 -11.79 5.47
N GLY A 268 7.40 -11.58 5.05
CA GLY A 268 7.04 -10.48 4.16
C GLY A 268 7.22 -9.11 4.81
N LEU A 269 6.68 -8.93 6.03
CA LEU A 269 6.86 -7.72 6.82
C LEU A 269 8.33 -7.39 7.07
N ARG A 270 9.15 -8.39 7.44
CA ARG A 270 10.60 -8.19 7.64
C ARG A 270 11.32 -7.75 6.38
N SER A 271 10.93 -8.28 5.22
CA SER A 271 11.52 -7.87 3.95
C SER A 271 11.20 -6.40 3.66
N MET A 272 9.96 -5.97 3.89
CA MET A 272 9.56 -4.56 3.75
C MET A 272 10.28 -3.66 4.77
N VAL A 273 10.38 -4.08 6.03
CA VAL A 273 11.09 -3.34 7.09
C VAL A 273 12.57 -3.20 6.79
N LYS A 274 13.24 -4.26 6.32
CA LYS A 274 14.65 -4.21 5.89
C LYS A 274 14.86 -3.23 4.74
N THR A 275 13.93 -3.19 3.78
CA THR A 275 13.98 -2.22 2.68
C THR A 275 13.81 -0.79 3.19
N MET A 276 12.88 -0.57 4.13
CA MET A 276 12.70 0.74 4.77
C MET A 276 13.94 1.16 5.55
N GLU A 277 14.52 0.26 6.34
CA GLU A 277 15.77 0.50 7.08
C GLU A 277 16.88 0.97 6.13
N ALA A 278 17.12 0.23 5.04
CA ALA A 278 18.19 0.53 4.08
C ALA A 278 18.00 1.85 3.32
N LYS A 279 16.76 2.31 3.14
CA LYS A 279 16.43 3.45 2.26
C LYS A 279 16.05 4.73 3.00
N MET A 280 15.51 4.61 4.22
CA MET A 280 14.85 5.71 4.92
C MET A 280 15.50 6.06 6.27
N ARG A 281 16.40 5.24 6.81
CA ARG A 281 17.22 5.70 7.94
C ARG A 281 18.16 6.82 7.48
N LEU A 282 18.17 7.90 8.27
CA LEU A 282 19.08 9.03 8.12
C LEU A 282 20.47 8.68 8.66
#